data_AF-A0A3A9VHI8-F1
#
_entry.id   AF-A0A3A9VHI8-F1
#
_cell.length_a   1.000
_cell.length_b   1.000
_cell.length_c   1.000
_cell.angle_alpha   90.00
_cell.angle_beta   90.00
_cell.angle_gamma   90.00
#
_symmetry.space_group_name_H-M   'P 1'
#
loop_
_entity.id
_entity.type
_entity.pdbx_description
1 polymer ?
#
loop_
_entity_poly.entity_id
_entity_poly.type
_entity_poly.pdbx_seq_one_letter_code
_entity_poly.pdbx_strand_id
1 'polypeptide(L)'
;MKFKHILVLLTFIMFSSCIVKSLKPFYTQEAIEFQENLLGKWEASNGSKWLVFSIIDIYTEQKKDSLFNSLTQEDLKIYKELKDAYLIGYLEKEQENIEDAETYMAVPFKIKDEVFIDFIPYDFVDLGTSDLLENHLLKTHSVAKLESLDNKKIKLTWLDSSRLNDLYKESKVKLKREIVSPTESDSDNSDYVLSASSEELYQFLEKYVKSDIKNKWESDTKFTLSKVSNYETLKESYK
;
A
#
# COMPACT_ATOMS: atom_id res chain seq x y z
N MET A 1 41.60 7.32 36.57
CA MET A 1 41.68 7.44 35.10
C MET A 1 40.32 7.88 34.57
N LYS A 2 40.34 8.61 33.45
CA LYS A 2 39.29 9.50 32.94
C LYS A 2 37.97 8.78 32.65
N PHE A 3 36.85 9.34 33.14
CA PHE A 3 35.50 9.08 32.63
C PHE A 3 35.42 9.52 31.16
N LYS A 4 35.72 8.59 30.26
CA LYS A 4 35.40 8.60 28.82
C LYS A 4 34.70 7.26 28.66
N HIS A 5 33.41 7.16 28.36
CA HIS A 5 32.69 7.65 27.19
C HIS A 5 31.21 7.79 27.59
N ILE A 6 30.64 8.99 27.51
CA ILE A 6 29.76 9.43 26.42
C ILE A 6 28.50 8.56 26.30
N LEU A 7 27.45 9.02 26.99
CA LEU A 7 26.09 9.18 26.50
C LEU A 7 25.68 8.21 25.36
N VAL A 8 25.19 7.02 25.74
CA VAL A 8 24.22 6.31 24.89
C VAL A 8 22.92 7.11 24.99
N LEU A 9 22.86 8.20 24.24
CA LEU A 9 21.61 8.91 24.01
C LEU A 9 20.77 7.96 23.17
N LEU A 10 19.77 7.37 23.84
CA LEU A 10 18.55 6.82 23.32
C LEU A 10 18.22 7.32 21.89
N THR A 11 18.79 6.68 20.86
CA THR A 11 18.15 6.66 19.53
C THR A 11 17.05 5.61 19.61
N PHE A 12 16.04 5.90 20.44
CA PHE A 12 14.71 5.35 20.26
C PHE A 12 14.18 6.06 19.01
N ILE A 13 14.60 5.57 17.84
CA ILE A 13 13.94 5.93 16.59
C ILE A 13 12.53 5.42 16.78
N MET A 14 11.63 6.35 17.10
CA MET A 14 10.21 6.07 17.29
C MET A 14 9.75 5.33 16.03
N PHE A 15 9.34 4.08 16.20
CA PHE A 15 8.72 3.26 15.16
C PHE A 15 7.31 3.76 14.80
N SER A 16 7.07 5.07 14.81
CA SER A 16 5.82 5.64 14.31
C SER A 16 5.76 5.31 12.83
N SER A 17 4.77 4.53 12.40
CA SER A 17 4.65 4.21 10.98
C SER A 17 4.40 5.49 10.20
N CYS A 18 5.29 5.80 9.26
CA CYS A 18 5.18 6.98 8.40
C CYS A 18 3.96 6.95 7.49
N ILE A 19 3.28 5.81 7.38
CA ILE A 19 2.14 5.60 6.48
C ILE A 19 0.83 5.61 7.25
N VAL A 20 -0.16 6.36 6.75
CA VAL A 20 -1.52 6.33 7.27
C VAL A 20 -2.15 4.94 7.04
N LYS A 21 -2.70 4.37 8.12
CA LYS A 21 -3.39 3.08 8.11
C LYS A 21 -4.90 3.28 8.26
N SER A 22 -5.68 2.48 7.55
CA SER A 22 -7.14 2.48 7.62
C SER A 22 -7.71 1.07 7.70
N LEU A 23 -8.81 0.90 8.43
CA LEU A 23 -9.59 -0.34 8.44
C LEU A 23 -10.46 -0.52 7.19
N LYS A 24 -10.59 0.54 6.37
CA LYS A 24 -11.43 0.58 5.18
C LYS A 24 -10.65 1.13 3.98
N PRO A 25 -11.00 0.72 2.75
CA PRO A 25 -10.35 1.25 1.55
C PRO A 25 -10.58 2.75 1.38
N PHE A 26 -9.62 3.43 0.77
CA PHE A 26 -9.65 4.87 0.46
C PHE A 26 -10.45 5.23 -0.80
N TYR A 27 -11.10 4.25 -1.43
CA TYR A 27 -11.85 4.39 -2.68
C TYR A 27 -13.30 3.93 -2.53
N THR A 28 -14.17 4.42 -3.43
CA THR A 28 -15.49 3.81 -3.69
C THR A 28 -15.43 2.96 -4.95
N GLN A 29 -16.38 2.05 -5.13
CA GLN A 29 -16.39 1.13 -6.27
C GLN A 29 -16.45 1.85 -7.62
N GLU A 30 -17.12 3.00 -7.67
CA GLU A 30 -17.28 3.81 -8.88
C GLU A 30 -16.00 4.57 -9.25
N ALA A 31 -15.08 4.75 -8.30
CA ALA A 31 -13.82 5.46 -8.50
C ALA A 31 -12.70 4.56 -9.02
N ILE A 32 -12.87 3.23 -8.98
CA ILE A 32 -11.87 2.26 -9.41
C ILE A 32 -11.61 2.44 -10.90
N GLU A 33 -10.32 2.54 -11.27
CA GLU A 33 -9.92 2.62 -12.67
C GLU A 33 -8.60 1.88 -12.89
N PHE A 34 -8.70 0.73 -13.56
CA PHE A 34 -7.55 -0.09 -13.90
C PHE A 34 -6.55 0.66 -14.80
N GLN A 35 -5.28 0.57 -14.45
CA GLN A 35 -4.16 1.19 -15.16
C GLN A 35 -3.30 0.10 -15.83
N GLU A 36 -3.62 -0.26 -17.08
CA GLU A 36 -2.94 -1.35 -17.80
C GLU A 36 -1.41 -1.15 -17.91
N ASN A 37 -0.97 0.10 -18.02
CA ASN A 37 0.44 0.46 -18.10
C ASN A 37 1.26 0.10 -16.83
N LEU A 38 0.59 -0.11 -15.69
CA LEU A 38 1.25 -0.54 -14.45
C LEU A 38 1.73 -2.00 -14.53
N LEU A 39 1.08 -2.87 -15.31
CA LEU A 39 1.39 -4.30 -15.39
C LEU A 39 2.80 -4.59 -15.91
N GLY A 40 3.58 -5.37 -15.17
CA GLY A 40 4.96 -5.74 -15.53
C GLY A 40 5.96 -5.55 -14.39
N LYS A 41 7.25 -5.67 -14.72
CA LYS A 41 8.34 -5.54 -13.75
C LYS A 41 8.84 -4.11 -13.67
N TRP A 42 9.03 -3.62 -12.47
CA TRP A 42 9.64 -2.32 -12.18
C TRP A 42 10.81 -2.46 -11.23
N GLU A 43 11.70 -1.48 -11.26
CA GLU A 43 12.85 -1.38 -10.37
C GLU A 43 12.94 0.04 -9.80
N ALA A 44 13.14 0.11 -8.49
CA ALA A 44 13.35 1.34 -7.76
C ALA A 44 14.84 1.75 -7.75
N SER A 45 15.13 3.03 -7.48
CA SER A 45 16.51 3.52 -7.42
C SER A 45 17.37 2.88 -6.33
N ASN A 46 16.75 2.32 -5.28
CA ASN A 46 17.43 1.55 -4.24
C ASN A 46 17.67 0.09 -4.64
N GLY A 47 17.26 -0.32 -5.85
CA GLY A 47 17.41 -1.68 -6.38
C GLY A 47 16.29 -2.65 -6.03
N SER A 48 15.28 -2.23 -5.25
CA SER A 48 14.11 -3.09 -5.00
C SER A 48 13.28 -3.27 -6.28
N LYS A 49 12.64 -4.44 -6.39
CA LYS A 49 11.89 -4.85 -7.59
C LYS A 49 10.42 -4.96 -7.24
N TRP A 50 9.57 -4.51 -8.16
CA TRP A 50 8.12 -4.55 -8.02
C TRP A 50 7.54 -5.34 -9.19
N LEU A 51 6.87 -6.44 -8.88
CA LEU A 51 6.23 -7.32 -9.85
C LEU A 51 4.73 -7.06 -9.81
N VAL A 52 4.19 -6.42 -10.85
CA VAL A 52 2.78 -6.03 -10.88
C VAL A 52 2.02 -6.96 -11.80
N PHE A 53 1.19 -7.81 -11.21
CA PHE A 53 0.32 -8.74 -11.90
C PHE A 53 -1.14 -8.29 -11.83
N SER A 54 -1.90 -8.60 -12.87
CA SER A 54 -3.35 -8.56 -12.85
C SER A 54 -3.86 -9.72 -11.98
N ILE A 55 -4.66 -9.43 -10.94
CA ILE A 55 -5.23 -10.48 -10.09
C ILE A 55 -6.07 -11.45 -10.92
N ILE A 56 -6.79 -10.92 -11.91
CA ILE A 56 -7.68 -11.76 -12.70
C ILE A 56 -6.94 -12.71 -13.62
N ASP A 57 -5.79 -12.30 -14.13
CA ASP A 57 -4.97 -13.18 -14.97
C ASP A 57 -4.38 -14.32 -14.12
N ILE A 58 -3.95 -14.05 -12.89
CA ILE A 58 -3.49 -15.08 -11.94
C ILE A 58 -4.61 -16.10 -11.69
N TYR A 59 -5.81 -15.63 -11.31
CA TYR A 59 -6.94 -16.52 -11.07
C TYR A 59 -7.35 -17.31 -12.32
N THR A 60 -7.29 -16.69 -13.50
CA THR A 60 -7.66 -17.35 -14.77
C THR A 60 -6.63 -18.40 -15.19
N GLU A 61 -5.34 -18.14 -14.97
CA GLU A 61 -4.27 -19.11 -15.23
C GLU A 61 -4.34 -20.31 -14.28
N GLN A 62 -4.58 -20.09 -12.98
CA GLN A 62 -4.84 -21.18 -12.02
C GLN A 62 -6.06 -22.01 -12.41
N LYS A 63 -7.11 -21.39 -12.96
CA LYS A 63 -8.33 -22.09 -13.42
C LYS A 63 -8.14 -22.89 -14.71
N LYS A 64 -7.08 -22.67 -15.50
CA LYS A 64 -6.77 -23.49 -16.69
C LYS A 64 -6.25 -24.87 -16.31
N ASP A 65 -5.82 -25.08 -15.06
CA ASP A 65 -5.44 -26.39 -14.54
C ASP A 65 -6.69 -27.21 -14.15
N SER A 66 -7.37 -27.73 -15.18
CA SER A 66 -8.32 -28.86 -15.30
C SER A 66 -9.35 -29.26 -14.21
N LEU A 67 -9.47 -28.63 -13.04
CA LEU A 67 -10.38 -29.09 -11.96
C LEU A 67 -11.65 -28.23 -11.74
N PHE A 68 -11.80 -27.08 -12.41
CA PHE A 68 -12.93 -26.15 -12.16
C PHE A 68 -13.64 -25.66 -13.43
N ASN A 69 -14.51 -26.50 -14.00
CA ASN A 69 -15.38 -26.14 -15.14
C ASN A 69 -16.71 -25.45 -14.75
N SER A 70 -16.88 -24.98 -13.51
CA SER A 70 -18.00 -24.10 -13.17
C SER A 70 -17.59 -23.06 -12.14
N LEU A 71 -17.58 -21.79 -12.54
CA LEU A 71 -17.48 -20.67 -11.61
C LEU A 71 -18.70 -20.69 -10.66
N THR A 72 -18.45 -20.76 -9.36
CA THR A 72 -19.51 -20.61 -8.35
C THR A 72 -20.02 -19.16 -8.32
N GLN A 73 -21.16 -18.92 -7.67
CA GLN A 73 -21.62 -17.54 -7.46
C GLN A 73 -20.66 -16.72 -6.59
N GLU A 74 -19.92 -17.39 -5.71
CA GLU A 74 -18.88 -16.78 -4.87
C GLU A 74 -17.65 -16.40 -5.70
N ASP A 75 -17.22 -17.26 -6.63
CA ASP A 75 -16.18 -16.94 -7.62
C ASP A 75 -16.55 -15.73 -8.46
N LEU A 76 -17.80 -15.66 -8.93
CA LEU A 76 -18.29 -14.54 -9.74
C LEU A 76 -18.34 -13.23 -8.95
N LYS A 77 -18.60 -13.30 -7.64
CA LYS A 77 -18.58 -12.15 -6.75
C LYS A 77 -17.15 -11.64 -6.56
N ILE A 78 -16.21 -12.53 -6.23
CA ILE A 78 -14.78 -12.21 -6.08
C ILE A 78 -14.24 -11.66 -7.41
N TYR A 79 -14.59 -12.28 -8.54
CA TYR A 79 -14.24 -11.80 -9.89
C TYR A 79 -14.69 -10.35 -10.08
N LYS A 80 -15.95 -10.06 -9.77
CA LYS A 80 -16.52 -8.71 -9.97
C LYS A 80 -15.86 -7.68 -9.05
N GLU A 81 -15.51 -8.05 -7.83
CA GLU A 81 -14.92 -7.16 -6.82
C GLU A 81 -13.41 -6.93 -7.04
N LEU A 82 -12.70 -7.88 -7.65
CA LEU A 82 -11.23 -7.84 -7.78
C LEU A 82 -10.71 -7.73 -9.22
N LYS A 83 -11.58 -7.71 -10.25
CA LYS A 83 -11.15 -7.68 -11.66
C LYS A 83 -10.20 -6.54 -12.02
N ASP A 84 -10.30 -5.42 -11.30
CA ASP A 84 -9.51 -4.22 -11.54
C ASP A 84 -8.37 -4.06 -10.50
N ALA A 85 -8.06 -5.10 -9.74
CA ALA A 85 -7.01 -5.10 -8.73
C ALA A 85 -5.71 -5.76 -9.25
N TYR A 86 -4.60 -5.41 -8.62
CA TYR A 86 -3.28 -6.01 -8.84
C TYR A 86 -2.85 -6.88 -7.66
N LEU A 87 -2.03 -7.88 -7.97
CA LEU A 87 -1.16 -8.52 -7.01
C LEU A 87 0.25 -7.96 -7.25
N ILE A 88 0.80 -7.33 -6.24
CA ILE A 88 2.12 -6.71 -6.28
C ILE A 88 3.05 -7.53 -5.41
N GLY A 89 4.08 -8.11 -6.02
CA GLY A 89 5.22 -8.67 -5.30
C GLY A 89 6.31 -7.62 -5.14
N TYR A 90 6.73 -7.35 -3.92
CA TYR A 90 7.86 -6.48 -3.58
C TYR A 90 9.04 -7.33 -3.15
N LEU A 91 10.18 -7.15 -3.83
CA LEU A 91 11.44 -7.81 -3.51
C LEU A 91 12.47 -6.76 -3.14
N GLU A 92 13.10 -6.92 -1.98
CA GLU A 92 14.29 -6.14 -1.64
C GLU A 92 15.43 -6.41 -2.62
N LYS A 93 16.42 -5.51 -2.67
CA LYS A 93 17.49 -5.54 -3.66
C LYS A 93 18.23 -6.88 -3.72
N GLU A 94 18.48 -7.48 -2.55
CA GLU A 94 19.23 -8.73 -2.41
C GLU A 94 18.36 -9.98 -2.62
N GLN A 95 17.03 -9.82 -2.66
CA GLN A 95 16.11 -10.90 -2.93
C GLN A 95 15.96 -11.13 -4.43
N GLU A 96 16.06 -12.40 -4.82
CA GLU A 96 15.88 -12.85 -6.20
C GLU A 96 14.77 -13.90 -6.33
N ASN A 97 14.46 -14.65 -5.27
CA ASN A 97 13.37 -15.61 -5.28
C ASN A 97 12.03 -14.90 -5.08
N ILE A 98 11.07 -15.16 -5.97
CA ILE A 98 9.72 -14.58 -5.89
C ILE A 98 8.92 -15.09 -4.68
N GLU A 99 9.26 -16.27 -4.16
CA GLU A 99 8.61 -16.82 -2.95
C GLU A 99 8.91 -15.97 -1.70
N ASP A 100 10.00 -15.20 -1.73
CA ASP A 100 10.37 -14.28 -0.64
C ASP A 100 9.72 -12.88 -0.81
N ALA A 101 8.93 -12.68 -1.86
CA ALA A 101 8.33 -11.38 -2.15
C ALA A 101 7.22 -11.04 -1.16
N GLU A 102 7.30 -9.85 -0.54
CA GLU A 102 6.16 -9.31 0.19
C GLU A 102 5.02 -9.04 -0.80
N THR A 103 3.84 -9.58 -0.54
CA THR A 103 2.73 -9.46 -1.47
C THR A 103 1.68 -8.48 -0.98
N TYR A 104 1.20 -7.66 -1.90
CA TYR A 104 0.17 -6.67 -1.66
C TYR A 104 -0.93 -6.81 -2.71
N MET A 105 -2.18 -6.76 -2.27
CA MET A 105 -3.28 -6.42 -3.14
C MET A 105 -3.27 -4.90 -3.32
N ALA A 106 -3.41 -4.45 -4.56
CA ALA A 106 -3.40 -3.03 -4.87
C ALA A 106 -4.56 -2.67 -5.79
N VAL A 107 -5.37 -1.69 -5.41
CA VAL A 107 -6.54 -1.25 -6.19
C VAL A 107 -6.32 0.18 -6.66
N PRO A 108 -6.17 0.41 -7.98
CA PRO A 108 -6.05 1.74 -8.55
C PRO A 108 -7.42 2.43 -8.60
N PHE A 109 -7.46 3.72 -8.28
CA PHE A 109 -8.67 4.52 -8.33
C PHE A 109 -8.35 5.98 -8.66
N LYS A 110 -9.34 6.70 -9.17
CA LYS A 110 -9.20 8.11 -9.52
C LYS A 110 -9.83 9.02 -8.49
N ILE A 111 -9.16 10.15 -8.29
CA ILE A 111 -9.72 11.34 -7.67
C ILE A 111 -9.52 12.48 -8.65
N LYS A 112 -10.60 12.82 -9.37
CA LYS A 112 -10.54 13.72 -10.54
C LYS A 112 -9.52 13.21 -11.58
N ASP A 113 -8.50 14.01 -11.87
CA ASP A 113 -7.45 13.73 -12.85
C ASP A 113 -6.19 13.10 -12.20
N GLU A 114 -6.20 12.86 -10.89
CA GLU A 114 -5.12 12.21 -10.16
C GLU A 114 -5.44 10.73 -9.93
N VAL A 115 -4.42 9.88 -10.03
CA VAL A 115 -4.54 8.44 -9.77
C VAL A 115 -3.93 8.10 -8.43
N PHE A 116 -4.61 7.25 -7.69
CA PHE A 116 -4.21 6.71 -6.40
C PHE A 116 -4.24 5.19 -6.44
N ILE A 117 -3.50 4.56 -5.54
CA ILE A 117 -3.50 3.12 -5.35
C ILE A 117 -3.69 2.86 -3.87
N ASP A 118 -4.73 2.09 -3.55
CA ASP A 118 -4.97 1.55 -2.22
C ASP A 118 -4.24 0.22 -2.09
N PHE A 119 -3.39 0.08 -1.08
CA PHE A 119 -2.56 -1.09 -0.82
C PHE A 119 -3.02 -1.82 0.44
N ILE A 120 -3.10 -3.14 0.34
CA ILE A 120 -3.48 -4.06 1.41
C ILE A 120 -2.46 -5.21 1.41
N PRO A 121 -1.81 -5.54 2.54
CA PRO A 121 -0.99 -6.75 2.63
C PRO A 121 -1.82 -7.98 2.25
N TYR A 122 -1.37 -8.75 1.25
CA TYR A 122 -2.10 -9.92 0.75
C TYR A 122 -1.69 -11.17 1.50
N ASP A 123 -0.40 -11.51 1.45
CA ASP A 123 0.21 -12.54 2.27
C ASP A 123 1.30 -11.90 3.13
N PHE A 124 1.24 -12.17 4.43
CA PHE A 124 2.43 -12.01 5.25
C PHE A 124 3.33 -13.16 4.83
N VAL A 125 4.39 -12.87 4.07
CA VAL A 125 5.48 -13.83 3.91
C VAL A 125 5.81 -14.26 5.32
N ASP A 126 5.65 -15.57 5.58
CA ASP A 126 5.93 -16.26 6.84
C ASP A 126 7.02 -15.49 7.60
N LEU A 127 6.61 -14.63 8.54
CA LEU A 127 7.54 -13.74 9.25
C LEU A 127 8.41 -14.55 10.22
N GLY A 128 8.45 -15.89 10.07
CA GLY A 128 8.81 -16.85 11.10
C GLY A 128 7.89 -16.74 12.30
N THR A 129 6.70 -16.15 12.14
CA THR A 129 5.77 -15.88 13.22
C THR A 129 4.85 -17.06 13.44
N SER A 130 4.51 -17.36 14.69
CA SER A 130 3.55 -18.43 14.96
C SER A 130 2.17 -18.07 14.41
N ASP A 131 1.40 -19.08 14.00
CA ASP A 131 -0.01 -18.94 13.59
C ASP A 131 -0.81 -18.07 14.58
N LEU A 132 -0.47 -18.15 15.88
CA LEU A 132 -1.13 -17.35 16.91
C LEU A 132 -0.86 -15.86 16.72
N LEU A 133 0.37 -15.44 16.41
CA LEU A 133 0.71 -14.04 16.21
C LEU A 133 0.10 -13.50 14.92
N GLU A 134 0.10 -14.29 13.84
CA GLU A 134 -0.54 -13.90 12.57
C GLU A 134 -2.04 -13.64 12.74
N ASN A 135 -2.72 -14.46 13.54
CA ASN A 135 -4.13 -14.27 13.87
C ASN A 135 -4.42 -13.03 14.73
N HIS A 136 -3.41 -12.36 15.28
CA HIS A 136 -3.56 -11.07 15.97
C HIS A 136 -3.29 -9.86 15.06
N LEU A 137 -2.80 -10.06 13.83
CA LEU A 137 -2.52 -8.98 12.90
C LEU A 137 -3.76 -8.58 12.11
N LEU A 138 -4.10 -7.29 12.14
CA LEU A 138 -5.15 -6.73 11.30
C LEU A 138 -4.53 -6.24 9.98
N LYS A 139 -5.00 -6.78 8.85
CA LYS A 139 -4.68 -6.25 7.52
C LYS A 139 -5.33 -4.87 7.38
N THR A 140 -4.51 -3.86 7.16
CA THR A 140 -4.95 -2.46 7.01
C THR A 140 -4.68 -1.96 5.60
N HIS A 141 -5.47 -0.98 5.20
CA HIS A 141 -5.32 -0.25 3.95
C HIS A 141 -4.36 0.91 4.14
N SER A 142 -3.58 1.19 3.11
CA SER A 142 -2.82 2.43 2.97
C SER A 142 -3.01 2.99 1.56
N VAL A 143 -2.77 4.27 1.36
CA VAL A 143 -2.95 4.91 0.04
C VAL A 143 -1.67 5.58 -0.43
N ALA A 144 -1.35 5.36 -1.70
CA ALA A 144 -0.28 6.06 -2.40
C ALA A 144 -0.84 6.87 -3.57
N LYS A 145 -0.32 8.08 -3.74
CA LYS A 145 -0.49 8.84 -4.98
C LYS A 145 0.43 8.27 -6.05
N LEU A 146 -0.12 8.02 -7.24
CA LEU A 146 0.61 7.61 -8.44
C LEU A 146 0.82 8.83 -9.34
N GLU A 147 2.07 9.11 -9.68
CA GLU A 147 2.45 10.16 -10.63
C GLU A 147 3.21 9.52 -11.80
N SER A 148 2.74 9.75 -13.03
CA SER A 148 3.51 9.41 -14.23
C SER A 148 4.56 10.49 -14.47
N LEU A 149 5.84 10.10 -14.47
CA LEU A 149 6.95 11.00 -14.81
C LEU A 149 7.26 10.94 -16.31
N ASP A 150 7.17 9.74 -16.89
CA ASP A 150 7.16 9.46 -18.33
C ASP A 150 6.55 8.05 -18.59
N ASN A 151 6.52 7.61 -19.86
CA ASN A 151 5.92 6.31 -20.25
C ASN A 151 6.54 5.06 -19.56
N LYS A 152 7.72 5.17 -18.96
CA LYS A 152 8.44 4.07 -18.29
C LYS A 152 8.89 4.44 -16.88
N LYS A 153 8.47 5.59 -16.35
CA LYS A 153 8.83 6.04 -15.01
C LYS A 153 7.61 6.53 -14.27
N ILE A 154 7.38 5.94 -13.11
CA ILE A 154 6.31 6.34 -12.20
C ILE A 154 6.90 6.69 -10.84
N LYS A 155 6.15 7.48 -10.09
CA LYS A 155 6.44 7.80 -8.70
C LYS A 155 5.23 7.43 -7.86
N LEU A 156 5.48 6.65 -6.82
CA LEU A 156 4.51 6.34 -5.78
C LEU A 156 4.87 7.10 -4.51
N THR A 157 3.91 7.80 -3.92
CA THR A 157 4.11 8.56 -2.68
C THR A 157 2.98 8.25 -1.71
N TRP A 158 3.29 7.64 -0.58
CA TRP A 158 2.28 7.27 0.41
C TRP A 158 1.75 8.50 1.16
N LEU A 159 0.49 8.43 1.57
CA LEU A 159 -0.08 9.43 2.48
C LEU A 159 0.59 9.30 3.84
N ASP A 160 1.24 10.39 4.25
CA ASP A 160 2.09 10.40 5.42
C ASP A 160 1.32 10.68 6.71
N SER A 161 1.54 9.85 7.73
CA SER A 161 0.86 9.98 9.03
C SER A 161 1.12 11.32 9.69
N SER A 162 2.33 11.88 9.55
CA SER A 162 2.67 13.18 10.13
C SER A 162 1.80 14.30 9.55
N ARG A 163 1.52 14.24 8.24
CA ARG A 163 0.66 15.21 7.55
C ARG A 163 -0.77 15.14 8.04
N LEU A 164 -1.28 13.94 8.25
CA LEU A 164 -2.63 13.77 8.78
C LEU A 164 -2.70 14.21 10.25
N ASN A 165 -1.65 14.01 11.03
CA ASN A 165 -1.55 14.48 12.42
C ASN A 165 -1.57 16.01 12.51
N ASP A 166 -0.82 16.69 11.65
CA ASP A 166 -0.83 18.15 11.57
C ASP A 166 -2.25 18.68 11.27
N LEU A 167 -2.96 18.03 10.34
CA LEU A 167 -4.35 18.39 10.05
C LEU A 167 -5.29 18.17 11.23
N TYR A 168 -5.09 17.13 12.04
CA TYR A 168 -5.88 16.92 13.25
C TYR A 168 -5.57 17.98 14.31
N LYS A 169 -4.30 18.30 14.55
CA LYS A 169 -3.87 19.34 15.50
C LYS A 169 -4.43 20.71 15.13
N GLU A 170 -4.43 21.03 13.83
CA GLU A 170 -4.98 22.28 13.29
C GLU A 170 -6.52 22.26 13.16
N SER A 171 -7.19 21.18 13.59
CA SER A 171 -8.64 20.99 13.44
C SER A 171 -9.16 21.10 11.99
N LYS A 172 -8.29 20.84 11.01
CA LYS A 172 -8.59 20.90 9.57
C LYS A 172 -9.21 19.61 9.03
N VAL A 173 -9.17 18.52 9.80
CA VAL A 173 -9.78 17.23 9.45
C VAL A 173 -10.55 16.65 10.63
N LYS A 174 -11.66 15.97 10.33
CA LYS A 174 -12.52 15.27 11.29
C LYS A 174 -12.82 13.84 10.82
N LEU A 175 -11.76 13.11 10.46
CA LEU A 175 -11.86 11.68 10.15
C LEU A 175 -11.90 10.87 11.44
N LYS A 176 -12.77 9.85 11.49
CA LYS A 176 -12.83 8.90 12.60
C LYS A 176 -11.54 8.08 12.66
N ARG A 177 -11.03 7.89 13.88
CA ARG A 177 -9.81 7.12 14.16
C ARG A 177 -9.95 6.44 15.51
N GLU A 178 -9.32 5.28 15.64
CA GLU A 178 -9.17 4.56 16.91
C GLU A 178 -7.70 4.59 17.33
N ILE A 179 -7.44 4.90 18.60
CA ILE A 179 -6.10 4.81 19.16
C ILE A 179 -5.83 3.33 19.48
N VAL A 180 -4.73 2.78 18.95
CA VAL A 180 -4.40 1.35 19.04
C VAL A 180 -3.16 1.06 19.89
N SER A 181 -2.55 2.10 20.48
CA SER A 181 -1.36 1.93 21.34
C SER A 181 -1.72 1.27 22.68
N PRO A 182 -0.95 0.24 23.13
CA PRO A 182 -1.16 -0.41 24.42
C PRO A 182 -0.82 0.48 25.62
N THR A 183 -0.10 1.58 25.40
CA THR A 183 0.15 2.61 26.41
C THR A 183 -0.33 3.96 25.91
N GLU A 184 -0.86 4.77 26.83
CA GLU A 184 -1.07 6.20 26.57
C GLU A 184 0.30 6.87 26.51
N SER A 185 0.98 6.77 25.36
CA SER A 185 2.12 7.63 25.07
C SER A 185 1.55 9.01 24.73
N ASP A 186 1.49 9.86 25.75
CA ASP A 186 1.35 11.30 25.61
C ASP A 186 2.52 11.82 24.77
N SER A 187 2.31 11.99 23.47
CA SER A 187 2.92 13.06 22.66
C SER A 187 2.59 12.84 21.20
N ASP A 188 1.64 13.60 20.67
CA ASP A 188 1.61 14.06 19.27
C ASP A 188 1.63 13.03 18.10
N ASN A 189 1.80 11.75 18.39
CA ASN A 189 2.13 10.61 17.53
C ASN A 189 1.58 9.31 18.14
N SER A 190 0.39 9.34 18.73
CA SER A 190 -0.27 8.09 19.13
C SER A 190 -0.52 7.23 17.91
N ASP A 191 -0.22 5.94 17.99
CA ASP A 191 -0.58 5.00 16.94
C ASP A 191 -2.10 4.93 16.84
N TYR A 192 -2.65 5.35 15.70
CA TYR A 192 -4.06 5.21 15.38
C TYR A 192 -4.26 4.50 14.06
N VAL A 193 -5.47 3.98 13.90
CA VAL A 193 -5.98 3.49 12.62
C VAL A 193 -7.24 4.25 12.29
N LEU A 194 -7.39 4.66 11.03
CA LEU A 194 -8.62 5.29 10.56
C LEU A 194 -9.77 4.27 10.58
N SER A 195 -10.87 4.66 11.19
CA SER A 195 -12.13 3.89 11.27
C SER A 195 -13.27 4.54 10.48
N ALA A 196 -12.96 5.60 9.72
CA ALA A 196 -13.89 6.26 8.81
C ALA A 196 -14.36 5.32 7.68
N SER A 197 -15.56 5.56 7.14
CA SER A 197 -16.06 4.77 6.01
C SER A 197 -15.26 5.06 4.73
N SER A 198 -15.33 4.17 3.73
CA SER A 198 -14.68 4.38 2.44
C SER A 198 -15.14 5.67 1.75
N GLU A 199 -16.42 6.04 1.89
CA GLU A 199 -16.94 7.31 1.39
C GLU A 199 -16.34 8.51 2.13
N GLU A 200 -16.21 8.45 3.46
CA GLU A 200 -15.57 9.50 4.26
C GLU A 200 -14.08 9.67 3.89
N LEU A 201 -13.37 8.56 3.69
CA LEU A 201 -11.95 8.54 3.29
C LEU A 201 -11.75 9.08 1.87
N TYR A 202 -12.58 8.66 0.92
CA TYR A 202 -12.55 9.15 -0.45
C TYR A 202 -12.83 10.66 -0.51
N GLN A 203 -13.88 11.13 0.19
CA GLN A 203 -14.20 12.55 0.28
C GLN A 203 -13.09 13.36 0.97
N PHE A 204 -12.41 12.78 1.95
CA PHE A 204 -11.24 13.39 2.54
C PHE A 204 -10.13 13.58 1.49
N LEU A 205 -9.78 12.55 0.74
CA LEU A 205 -8.76 12.65 -0.31
C LEU A 205 -9.16 13.65 -1.39
N GLU A 206 -10.45 13.70 -1.80
CA GLU A 206 -10.94 14.73 -2.72
C GLU A 206 -10.68 16.16 -2.21
N LYS A 207 -10.97 16.42 -0.93
CA LYS A 207 -10.73 17.72 -0.29
C LYS A 207 -9.24 17.99 -0.15
N TYR A 208 -8.46 16.96 0.19
CA TYR A 208 -7.03 17.05 0.36
C TYR A 208 -6.32 17.38 -0.96
N VAL A 209 -6.70 16.73 -2.06
CA VAL A 209 -6.25 17.04 -3.43
C VAL A 209 -6.62 18.48 -3.82
N LYS A 210 -7.80 18.97 -3.44
CA LYS A 210 -8.24 20.36 -3.70
C LYS A 210 -7.56 21.42 -2.83
N SER A 211 -7.00 21.02 -1.69
CA SER A 211 -6.47 21.97 -0.70
C SER A 211 -5.14 22.59 -1.12
N ASP A 212 -4.94 23.85 -0.73
CA ASP A 212 -3.69 24.60 -0.88
C ASP A 212 -2.77 24.41 0.33
N ILE A 213 -2.48 23.14 0.64
CA ILE A 213 -1.54 22.76 1.70
C ILE A 213 -0.15 22.64 1.08
N LYS A 214 0.79 23.45 1.58
CA LYS A 214 2.20 23.36 1.20
C LYS A 214 2.74 21.96 1.53
N ASN A 215 3.48 21.37 0.59
CA ASN A 215 4.12 20.06 0.74
C ASN A 215 3.17 18.92 1.15
N LYS A 216 1.89 18.98 0.76
CA LYS A 216 0.90 17.97 1.18
C LYS A 216 1.28 16.51 0.84
N TRP A 217 1.97 16.30 -0.27
CA TRP A 217 2.45 14.97 -0.67
C TRP A 217 3.94 14.74 -0.33
N GLU A 218 4.50 15.48 0.61
CA GLU A 218 5.85 15.19 1.12
C GLU A 218 5.77 14.04 2.14
N SER A 219 6.39 12.91 1.76
CA SER A 219 6.51 11.72 2.59
C SER A 219 7.93 11.13 2.51
N ASP A 220 8.30 10.43 3.59
CA ASP A 220 9.50 9.59 3.65
C ASP A 220 9.30 8.27 2.90
N THR A 221 8.05 7.79 2.78
CA THR A 221 7.72 6.59 2.02
C THR A 221 7.33 6.94 0.59
N LYS A 222 8.33 6.94 -0.29
CA LYS A 222 8.15 7.18 -1.72
C LYS A 222 9.11 6.33 -2.56
N PHE A 223 8.64 5.91 -3.71
CA PHE A 223 9.42 5.13 -4.68
C PHE A 223 9.36 5.78 -6.05
N THR A 224 10.51 5.92 -6.69
CA THR A 224 10.57 6.22 -8.13
C THR A 224 10.94 4.93 -8.84
N LEU A 225 10.04 4.45 -9.68
CA LEU A 225 10.11 3.15 -10.32
C LEU A 225 10.35 3.32 -11.82
N SER A 226 11.29 2.55 -12.36
CA SER A 226 11.54 2.45 -13.80
C SER A 226 11.09 1.09 -14.33
N LYS A 227 10.38 1.08 -15.45
CA LYS A 227 9.88 -0.14 -16.09
C LYS A 227 11.06 -0.96 -16.62
N VAL A 228 11.18 -2.20 -16.15
CA VAL A 228 12.22 -3.14 -16.57
C VAL A 228 11.71 -4.04 -17.69
N SER A 229 10.50 -4.60 -17.52
CA SER A 229 9.88 -5.46 -18.54
C SER A 229 8.36 -5.27 -18.60
N ASN A 230 7.79 -5.59 -19.75
CA ASN A 230 6.34 -5.58 -19.95
C ASN A 230 5.67 -6.79 -19.27
N TYR A 231 4.34 -6.80 -19.28
CA TYR A 231 3.58 -7.83 -18.58
C TYR A 231 3.72 -9.23 -19.17
N GLU A 232 3.79 -9.37 -20.50
CA GLU A 232 3.97 -10.69 -21.13
C GLU A 232 5.32 -11.32 -20.75
N THR A 233 6.40 -10.53 -20.78
CA THR A 233 7.73 -10.99 -20.36
C THR A 233 7.73 -11.37 -18.87
N LEU A 234 7.00 -10.61 -18.04
CA LEU A 234 6.85 -10.92 -16.62
C LEU A 234 6.16 -12.28 -16.44
N LYS A 235 5.01 -12.51 -17.08
CA LYS A 235 4.27 -13.77 -16.98
C LYS A 235 5.11 -14.98 -17.42
N GLU A 236 5.87 -14.86 -18.51
CA GLU A 236 6.75 -15.93 -18.98
C GLU A 236 7.87 -16.27 -17.99
N SER A 237 8.34 -15.30 -17.21
CA SER A 237 9.41 -15.51 -16.24
C SER A 237 8.95 -16.29 -14.99
N TYR A 238 7.64 -16.47 -14.82
CA TYR A 238 7.03 -17.03 -13.60
C TYR A 238 5.97 -18.11 -13.89
N LYS A 239 6.04 -18.74 -15.08
CA LYS A 239 5.40 -20.02 -15.39
C LYS A 239 6.34 -21.17 -15.13
#